data_AF-A0A847VHV7-F1
#
_entry.id   AF-A0A847VHV7-F1
#
_cell.length_a   1.000
_cell.length_b   1.000
_cell.length_c   1.000
_cell.angle_alpha   90.00
_cell.angle_beta   90.00
_cell.angle_gamma   90.00
#
_symmetry.space_group_name_H-M   'P 1'
#
loop_
_entity.id
_entity.type
_entity.pdbx_description
1 polymer ?
#
loop_
_entity_poly.entity_id
_entity_poly.type
_entity_poly.pdbx_seq_one_letter_code
_entity_poly.pdbx_strand_id
1 'polypeptide(L)'
;AMLVPPLADARHKPPAVYLLRGWVKLASLSSAPVAGLLAPQLEVPPFKGAVVVRAAASETWVFAETGSVRLEERGLRPASLVQLAEGQVYRRDAPGKGQASARPTPAELQRVPEGFRSALPLRAAALAGRPVSARAAPPPGYDELRDWLLAEPALRRTMPRRFGERARDPAFRAALVEHLRLHADWEAVLFPERFAGPAASASR
;
A
#
# COMPACT_ATOMS: atom_id res chain seq x y z
N ALA A 1 0.36 13.96 1.64
CA ALA A 1 -0.16 13.21 2.79
C ALA A 1 -0.06 11.72 2.49
N MET A 2 0.80 10.98 3.22
CA MET A 2 0.86 9.53 3.15
C MET A 2 -0.51 8.96 3.51
N LEU A 3 -0.99 8.01 2.72
CA LEU A 3 -2.28 7.36 2.92
C LEU A 3 -2.27 6.64 4.26
N VAL A 4 -3.04 7.13 5.23
CA VAL A 4 -3.66 6.26 6.22
C VAL A 4 -4.84 5.61 5.51
N PRO A 5 -4.75 4.34 5.08
CA PRO A 5 -5.90 3.67 4.53
C PRO A 5 -6.97 3.56 5.63
N PRO A 6 -8.27 3.71 5.31
CA PRO A 6 -9.36 3.40 6.24
C PRO A 6 -9.45 1.90 6.59
N LEU A 7 -8.45 1.12 6.15
CA LEU A 7 -8.26 -0.30 6.44
C LEU A 7 -7.73 -0.57 7.84
N ALA A 8 -7.16 0.44 8.51
CA ALA A 8 -6.71 0.29 9.88
C ALA A 8 -7.92 0.18 10.79
N ASP A 9 -8.10 -0.99 11.39
CA ASP A 9 -9.01 -1.15 12.50
C ASP A 9 -8.65 -0.10 13.58
N ALA A 10 -9.63 0.59 14.16
CA ALA A 10 -9.42 1.72 15.08
C ALA A 10 -8.63 1.37 16.35
N ARG A 11 -8.26 0.09 16.50
CA ARG A 11 -7.52 -0.52 17.60
C ARG A 11 -6.01 -0.24 17.57
N HIS A 12 -5.45 0.15 16.43
CA HIS A 12 -4.01 0.43 16.31
C HIS A 12 -3.71 1.77 15.61
N LYS A 13 -2.52 2.33 15.86
CA LYS A 13 -2.01 3.49 15.10
C LYS A 13 -2.05 3.12 13.62
N PRO A 14 -2.57 3.99 12.74
CA PRO A 14 -2.72 3.63 11.34
C PRO A 14 -1.36 3.28 10.72
N PRO A 15 -1.32 2.30 9.81
CA PRO A 15 -0.10 1.87 9.17
C PRO A 15 0.52 3.05 8.43
N ALA A 16 1.85 3.11 8.42
CA ALA A 16 2.54 4.20 7.76
C ALA A 16 2.33 4.15 6.24
N VAL A 17 2.26 2.94 5.67
CA VAL A 17 2.28 2.72 4.23
C VAL A 17 1.35 1.57 3.86
N TYR A 18 0.72 1.70 2.69
CA TYR A 18 0.14 0.57 1.97
C TYR A 18 1.06 0.17 0.81
N LEU A 19 1.61 -1.04 0.84
CA LEU A 19 2.44 -1.61 -0.21
C LEU A 19 1.57 -2.41 -1.18
N LEU A 20 1.22 -1.80 -2.31
CA LEU A 20 0.45 -2.48 -3.37
C LEU A 20 1.27 -3.61 -4.02
N ARG A 21 2.54 -3.31 -4.34
CA ARG A 21 3.52 -4.26 -4.89
C ARG A 21 4.93 -3.73 -4.74
N GLY A 22 5.92 -4.60 -4.92
CA GLY A 22 7.33 -4.28 -4.89
C GLY A 22 7.94 -4.53 -3.52
N TRP A 23 8.93 -3.72 -3.16
CA TRP A 23 9.73 -3.89 -1.95
C TRP A 23 9.60 -2.68 -1.03
N VAL A 24 9.61 -2.93 0.29
CA VAL A 24 9.76 -1.89 1.30
C VAL A 24 10.63 -2.43 2.44
N LYS A 25 11.46 -1.55 3.01
CA LYS A 25 12.14 -1.78 4.28
C LYS A 25 11.64 -0.75 5.28
N LEU A 26 11.19 -1.23 6.44
CA LEU A 26 10.78 -0.41 7.57
C LEU A 26 11.72 -0.69 8.72
N ALA A 27 12.31 0.35 9.31
CA ALA A 27 13.20 0.23 10.45
C ALA A 27 12.84 1.28 11.50
N SER A 28 12.80 0.87 12.76
CA SER A 28 12.71 1.83 13.86
C SER A 28 14.07 2.50 14.06
N LEU A 29 14.06 3.83 14.10
CA LEU A 29 15.25 4.66 14.30
C LEU A 29 15.38 5.17 15.74
N SER A 30 14.43 4.83 16.60
CA SER A 30 14.38 5.27 18.00
C SER A 30 13.84 4.16 18.88
N SER A 31 13.61 4.45 20.17
CA SER A 31 12.94 3.52 21.08
C SER A 31 11.46 3.31 20.77
N ALA A 32 10.85 4.12 19.89
CA ALA A 32 9.45 4.03 19.51
C ALA A 32 9.23 2.97 18.40
N PRO A 33 8.07 2.29 18.36
CA PRO A 33 7.76 1.38 17.26
C PRO A 33 7.48 2.14 15.95
N VAL A 34 7.82 1.52 14.81
CA VAL A 34 7.31 1.94 13.50
C VAL A 34 5.83 1.59 13.42
N ALA A 35 5.02 2.40 12.74
CA ALA A 35 3.56 2.19 12.66
C ALA A 35 3.14 0.94 11.85
N GLY A 36 4.07 0.21 11.23
CA GLY A 36 3.76 -0.96 10.42
C GLY A 36 3.36 -0.65 8.97
N LEU A 37 2.88 -1.67 8.26
CA LEU A 37 2.42 -1.57 6.88
C LEU A 37 1.24 -2.49 6.60
N LEU A 38 0.49 -2.15 5.56
CA LEU A 38 -0.51 -3.03 4.94
C LEU A 38 -0.08 -3.44 3.54
N ALA A 39 -0.44 -4.65 3.14
CA ALA A 39 -0.35 -5.18 1.79
C ALA A 39 -1.61 -6.00 1.49
N PRO A 40 -1.89 -6.38 0.22
CA PRO A 40 -3.11 -7.13 -0.13
C PRO A 40 -3.30 -8.43 0.67
N GLN A 41 -2.21 -9.15 0.96
CA GLN A 41 -2.24 -10.46 1.61
C GLN A 41 -1.79 -10.45 3.07
N LEU A 42 -1.36 -9.31 3.59
CA LEU A 42 -0.68 -9.24 4.88
C LEU A 42 -0.86 -7.89 5.55
N GLU A 43 -0.96 -7.92 6.86
CA GLU A 43 -0.73 -6.77 7.73
C GLU A 43 0.50 -7.01 8.61
N VAL A 44 1.31 -5.97 8.74
CA VAL A 44 2.39 -5.89 9.73
C VAL A 44 1.98 -4.81 10.72
N PRO A 45 1.49 -5.17 11.92
CA PRO A 45 1.18 -4.21 12.98
C PRO A 45 2.43 -3.45 13.45
N PRO A 46 2.28 -2.40 14.27
CA PRO A 46 3.41 -1.66 14.81
C PRO A 46 4.46 -2.55 15.51
N PHE A 47 5.74 -2.33 15.22
CA PHE A 47 6.84 -3.18 15.72
C PHE A 47 8.11 -2.37 16.00
N LYS A 48 9.05 -2.97 16.76
CA LYS A 48 10.42 -2.45 16.96
C LYS A 48 11.42 -3.36 16.25
N GLY A 49 12.44 -2.77 15.63
CA GLY A 49 13.43 -3.48 14.81
C GLY A 49 13.32 -3.10 13.34
N ALA A 50 13.73 -4.00 12.44
CA ALA A 50 13.75 -3.79 11.01
C ALA A 50 13.13 -4.99 10.27
N VAL A 51 12.27 -4.69 9.29
CA VAL A 51 11.59 -5.69 8.47
C VAL A 51 11.71 -5.31 7.01
N VAL A 52 12.01 -6.30 6.17
CA VAL A 52 11.97 -6.19 4.71
C VAL A 52 10.77 -6.96 4.21
N VAL A 53 9.90 -6.30 3.42
CA VAL A 53 8.71 -6.90 2.83
C VAL A 53 8.78 -6.79 1.32
N ARG A 54 8.43 -7.88 0.64
CA ARG A 54 8.07 -7.91 -0.77
C ARG A 54 6.61 -8.31 -0.90
N ALA A 55 5.86 -7.52 -1.65
CA ALA A 55 4.51 -7.87 -2.09
C ALA A 55 4.49 -8.03 -3.62
N ALA A 56 3.97 -9.15 -4.09
CA ALA A 56 3.67 -9.40 -5.49
C ALA A 56 2.28 -10.03 -5.60
N ALA A 57 1.75 -10.15 -6.82
CA ALA A 57 0.42 -10.72 -7.04
C ALA A 57 0.30 -12.16 -6.51
N SER A 58 1.35 -12.97 -6.68
CA SER A 58 1.35 -14.40 -6.32
C SER A 58 2.19 -14.73 -5.09
N GLU A 59 3.02 -13.82 -4.59
CA GLU A 59 3.99 -14.08 -3.54
C GLU A 59 4.05 -12.91 -2.55
N THR A 60 3.94 -13.21 -1.27
CA THR A 60 4.32 -12.31 -0.18
C THR A 60 5.52 -12.90 0.55
N TRP A 61 6.53 -12.07 0.77
CA TRP A 61 7.75 -12.45 1.46
C TRP A 61 8.12 -11.41 2.51
N VAL A 62 8.45 -11.86 3.71
CA VAL A 62 8.80 -10.98 4.85
C VAL A 62 10.00 -11.52 5.56
N PHE A 63 10.99 -10.67 5.81
CA PHE A 63 12.17 -11.00 6.60
C PHE A 63 12.28 -10.06 7.80
N ALA A 64 12.30 -10.65 8.99
CA ALA A 64 12.55 -9.96 10.24
C ALA A 64 14.07 -9.79 10.40
N GLU A 65 14.60 -8.67 9.90
CA GLU A 65 16.04 -8.41 9.89
C GLU A 65 16.58 -8.15 11.29
N THR A 66 15.86 -7.37 12.10
CA THR A 66 16.16 -7.20 13.53
C THR A 66 14.88 -7.17 14.35
N GLY A 67 14.93 -7.71 15.57
CA GLY A 67 13.77 -7.79 16.45
C GLY A 67 12.71 -8.81 16.00
N SER A 68 11.59 -8.84 16.73
CA SER A 68 10.49 -9.76 16.49
C SER A 68 9.27 -9.02 15.93
N VAL A 69 8.61 -9.62 14.95
CA VAL A 69 7.44 -9.03 14.28
C VAL A 69 6.28 -10.03 14.22
N ARG A 70 5.07 -9.56 14.50
CA ARG A 70 3.84 -10.30 14.27
C ARG A 70 3.31 -9.95 12.89
N LEU A 71 2.82 -10.94 12.16
CA LEU A 71 2.17 -10.77 10.87
C LEU A 71 0.72 -11.24 10.98
N GLU A 72 -0.20 -10.55 10.32
CA GLU A 72 -1.59 -10.98 10.20
C GLU A 72 -1.90 -11.29 8.73
N GLU A 73 -2.28 -12.54 8.46
CA GLU A 73 -2.60 -12.98 7.11
C GLU A 73 -4.01 -12.54 6.72
N ARG A 74 -4.09 -11.70 5.69
CA ARG A 74 -5.35 -11.15 5.20
C ARG A 74 -6.02 -12.12 4.22
N GLY A 75 -7.35 -12.11 4.19
CA GLY A 75 -8.15 -12.92 3.27
C GLY A 75 -8.28 -14.40 3.65
N LEU A 76 -7.76 -14.84 4.79
CA LEU A 76 -7.96 -16.19 5.32
C LEU A 76 -9.13 -16.24 6.30
N ARG A 77 -9.86 -17.36 6.29
CA ARG A 77 -10.88 -17.68 7.32
C ARG A 77 -10.61 -19.10 7.84
N PRO A 78 -10.31 -19.29 9.14
CA PRO A 78 -10.15 -18.25 10.17
C PRO A 78 -8.93 -17.35 9.94
N ALA A 79 -8.88 -16.20 10.63
CA ALA A 79 -7.72 -15.32 10.63
C ALA A 79 -6.48 -16.06 11.13
N SER A 80 -5.33 -15.79 10.52
CA SER A 80 -4.08 -16.47 10.84
C SER A 80 -3.01 -15.45 11.22
N LEU A 81 -2.36 -15.70 12.35
CA LEU A 81 -1.28 -14.88 12.89
C LEU A 81 0.03 -15.67 12.81
N VAL A 82 1.10 -15.00 12.39
CA VAL A 82 2.44 -15.59 12.32
C VAL A 82 3.39 -14.72 13.11
N GLN A 83 4.13 -15.32 14.04
CA GLN A 83 5.19 -14.64 14.76
C GLN A 83 6.52 -14.96 14.08
N LEU A 84 7.29 -13.92 13.73
CA LEU A 84 8.68 -14.04 13.31
C LEU A 84 9.59 -13.51 14.42
N ALA A 85 10.62 -14.28 14.75
CA ALA A 85 11.77 -13.83 15.50
C ALA A 85 12.82 -13.22 14.55
N GLU A 86 13.82 -12.55 15.13
CA GLU A 86 14.97 -12.04 14.38
C GLU A 86 15.63 -13.13 13.54
N GLY A 87 15.96 -12.78 12.29
CA GLY A 87 16.55 -13.69 11.31
C GLY A 87 15.54 -14.59 10.59
N GLN A 88 14.28 -14.68 11.06
CA GLN A 88 13.28 -15.54 10.43
C GLN A 88 12.64 -14.89 9.21
N VAL A 89 12.15 -15.76 8.32
CA VAL A 89 11.50 -15.38 7.08
C VAL A 89 10.13 -16.03 6.97
N TYR A 90 9.16 -15.27 6.49
CA TYR A 90 7.83 -15.75 6.12
C TYR A 90 7.66 -15.71 4.60
N ARG A 91 7.00 -16.74 4.06
CA ARG A 91 6.63 -16.85 2.65
C ARG A 91 5.18 -17.25 2.53
N ARG A 92 4.48 -16.66 1.58
CA ARG A 92 3.12 -17.05 1.21
C ARG A 92 2.96 -16.96 -0.30
N ASP A 93 2.62 -18.08 -0.90
CA ASP A 93 2.10 -18.11 -2.27
C ASP A 93 0.58 -17.98 -2.24
N ALA A 94 0.01 -17.27 -3.20
CA ALA A 94 -1.44 -17.10 -3.32
C ALA A 94 -2.07 -18.24 -4.14
N PRO A 95 -3.26 -18.76 -3.78
CA PRO A 95 -4.06 -18.49 -2.59
C PRO A 95 -3.79 -19.52 -1.48
N GLY A 96 -2.74 -19.34 -0.68
CA GLY A 96 -2.38 -20.25 0.41
C GLY A 96 -2.27 -19.60 1.77
N LYS A 97 -2.01 -20.40 2.80
CA LYS A 97 -1.45 -19.96 4.08
C LYS A 97 0.07 -19.91 3.95
N GLY A 98 0.71 -18.92 4.55
CA GLY A 98 2.15 -18.80 4.55
C GLY A 98 2.84 -19.68 5.59
N GLN A 99 4.16 -19.76 5.45
CA GLN A 99 5.04 -20.55 6.30
C GLN A 99 6.20 -19.70 6.76
N ALA A 100 6.56 -19.83 8.04
CA ALA A 100 7.77 -19.25 8.59
C ALA A 100 8.92 -20.28 8.53
N SER A 101 10.13 -19.81 8.28
CA SER A 101 11.35 -20.62 8.34
C SER A 101 12.47 -19.85 9.02
N ALA A 102 13.48 -20.59 9.49
CA ALA A 102 14.52 -20.05 10.36
C ALA A 102 15.41 -18.99 9.69
N ARG A 103 15.54 -19.00 8.36
CA ARG A 103 16.41 -18.07 7.62
C ARG A 103 15.98 -17.95 6.15
N PRO A 104 16.20 -16.79 5.51
CA PRO A 104 16.17 -16.68 4.06
C PRO A 104 17.14 -17.64 3.37
N THR A 105 16.72 -18.21 2.25
CA THR A 105 17.63 -18.91 1.33
C THR A 105 18.52 -17.92 0.59
N PRO A 106 19.69 -18.35 0.07
CA PRO A 106 20.57 -17.49 -0.73
C PRO A 106 19.86 -16.86 -1.94
N ALA A 107 19.01 -17.63 -2.63
CA ALA A 107 18.24 -17.15 -3.78
C ALA A 107 17.24 -16.04 -3.39
N GLU A 108 16.67 -16.08 -2.19
CA GLU A 108 15.79 -15.00 -1.71
C GLU A 108 16.57 -13.73 -1.41
N LEU A 109 17.71 -13.86 -0.73
CA LEU A 109 18.57 -12.72 -0.40
C LEU A 109 19.10 -12.02 -1.66
N GLN A 110 19.36 -12.76 -2.73
CA GLN A 110 19.77 -12.17 -4.02
C GLN A 110 18.70 -11.27 -4.65
N ARG A 111 17.41 -11.51 -4.36
CA ARG A 111 16.31 -10.67 -4.86
C ARG A 111 16.13 -9.39 -4.03
N VAL A 112 16.69 -9.31 -2.82
CA VAL A 112 16.57 -8.15 -1.95
C VAL A 112 17.34 -6.97 -2.56
N PRO A 113 16.72 -5.79 -2.72
CA PRO A 113 17.40 -4.60 -3.22
C PRO A 113 18.69 -4.32 -2.46
N GLU A 114 19.76 -3.96 -3.18
CA GLU A 114 21.09 -3.75 -2.59
C GLU A 114 21.07 -2.73 -1.44
N GLY A 115 20.35 -1.62 -1.63
CA GLY A 115 20.19 -0.59 -0.59
C GLY A 115 19.46 -1.06 0.67
N PHE A 116 18.83 -2.24 0.66
CA PHE A 116 18.20 -2.84 1.83
C PHE A 116 19.12 -3.83 2.53
N ARG A 117 20.10 -4.41 1.81
CA ARG A 117 21.12 -5.31 2.35
C ARG A 117 22.24 -4.55 3.06
N SER A 118 22.53 -3.33 2.61
CA SER A 118 23.54 -2.47 3.21
C SER A 118 22.94 -1.57 4.29
N ALA A 119 23.62 -1.46 5.43
CA ALA A 119 23.38 -0.42 6.42
C ALA A 119 23.91 0.91 5.87
N LEU A 120 23.22 1.48 4.87
CA LEU A 120 23.56 2.80 4.37
C LEU A 120 23.28 3.82 5.48
N PRO A 121 24.24 4.70 5.82
CA PRO A 121 24.03 5.72 6.83
C PRO A 121 22.87 6.63 6.41
N LEU A 122 21.96 6.90 7.36
CA LEU A 122 20.81 7.76 7.12
C LEU A 122 21.28 9.15 6.68
N ARG A 123 20.99 9.51 5.44
CA ARG A 123 21.24 10.87 4.94
C ARG A 123 20.25 11.91 5.47
N ALA A 124 19.25 11.49 6.24
CA ALA A 124 18.22 12.38 6.80
C ALA A 124 18.85 13.55 7.59
N ALA A 125 19.86 13.28 8.43
CA ALA A 125 20.57 14.33 9.16
C ALA A 125 21.31 15.30 8.23
N ALA A 126 21.93 14.81 7.16
CA ALA A 126 22.63 15.62 6.16
C ALA A 126 21.68 16.43 5.24
N LEU A 127 20.39 16.07 5.22
CA LEU A 127 19.34 16.75 4.47
C LEU A 127 18.46 17.62 5.36
N ALA A 128 18.63 17.58 6.69
CA ALA A 128 17.89 18.39 7.62
C ALA A 128 18.15 19.89 7.36
N GLY A 129 17.07 20.69 7.34
CA GLY A 129 17.15 22.13 7.11
C GLY A 129 17.48 22.55 5.67
N ARG A 130 17.70 21.63 4.73
CA ARG A 130 17.90 21.97 3.31
C ARG A 130 16.53 22.20 2.63
N PRO A 131 16.23 23.41 2.13
CA PRO A 131 15.00 23.64 1.40
C PRO A 131 15.09 22.91 0.05
N VAL A 132 14.28 21.85 -0.11
CA VAL A 132 14.10 21.18 -1.40
C VAL A 132 12.72 21.58 -1.92
N SER A 133 12.70 22.33 -3.02
CA SER A 133 11.45 22.59 -3.74
C SER A 133 11.09 21.36 -4.58
N ALA A 134 9.95 20.75 -4.31
CA ALA A 134 9.45 19.66 -5.13
C ALA A 134 9.10 20.22 -6.52
N ARG A 135 9.71 19.68 -7.58
CA ARG A 135 9.30 19.99 -8.94
C ARG A 135 7.88 19.47 -9.15
N ALA A 136 7.01 20.30 -9.72
CA ALA A 136 5.69 19.85 -10.15
C ALA A 136 5.86 18.70 -11.16
N ALA A 137 5.40 17.51 -10.78
CA ALA A 137 5.29 16.39 -11.69
C ALA A 137 4.00 16.53 -12.50
N PRO A 138 3.96 16.06 -13.76
CA PRO A 138 2.71 15.94 -14.48
C PRO A 138 1.74 15.08 -13.66
N PRO A 139 0.45 15.44 -13.58
CA PRO A 139 -0.49 14.63 -12.85
C PRO A 139 -0.65 13.27 -13.54
N PRO A 140 -0.86 12.18 -12.79
CA PRO A 140 -0.72 10.84 -13.32
C PRO A 140 -1.84 10.48 -14.32
N GLY A 141 -1.48 9.67 -15.32
CA GLY A 141 -2.39 9.09 -16.29
C GLY A 141 -3.16 7.88 -15.75
N TYR A 142 -4.06 7.33 -16.58
CA TYR A 142 -4.84 6.15 -16.21
C TYR A 142 -3.95 4.95 -15.92
N ASP A 143 -2.97 4.65 -16.78
CA ASP A 143 -2.09 3.49 -16.62
C ASP A 143 -1.24 3.55 -15.34
N GLU A 144 -0.82 4.75 -14.93
CA GLU A 144 -0.07 4.95 -13.68
C GLU A 144 -0.93 4.73 -12.43
N LEU A 145 -2.23 5.02 -12.52
CA LEU A 145 -3.20 4.81 -11.44
C LEU A 145 -3.90 3.45 -11.51
N ARG A 146 -3.84 2.74 -12.64
CA ARG A 146 -4.66 1.56 -12.93
C ARG A 146 -4.67 0.55 -11.79
N ASP A 147 -3.50 0.22 -11.25
CA ASP A 147 -3.40 -0.78 -10.18
C ASP A 147 -3.99 -0.29 -8.85
N TRP A 148 -3.99 1.02 -8.60
CA TRP A 148 -4.68 1.63 -7.46
C TRP A 148 -6.19 1.70 -7.67
N LEU A 149 -6.63 1.93 -8.91
CA LEU A 149 -8.03 1.88 -9.31
C LEU A 149 -8.60 0.45 -9.25
N LEU A 150 -7.75 -0.57 -9.37
CA LEU A 150 -8.11 -1.98 -9.25
C LEU A 150 -7.77 -2.58 -7.87
N ALA A 151 -7.27 -1.76 -6.93
CA ALA A 151 -6.92 -2.21 -5.60
C ALA A 151 -8.16 -2.67 -4.80
N GLU A 152 -7.91 -3.20 -3.60
CA GLU A 152 -8.99 -3.66 -2.73
C GLU A 152 -10.03 -2.55 -2.43
N PRO A 153 -11.31 -2.91 -2.18
CA PRO A 153 -12.42 -1.96 -2.16
C PRO A 153 -12.21 -0.73 -1.26
N ALA A 154 -11.58 -0.90 -0.10
CA ALA A 154 -11.33 0.19 0.84
C ALA A 154 -10.37 1.26 0.29
N LEU A 155 -9.42 0.88 -0.56
CA LEU A 155 -8.53 1.82 -1.25
C LEU A 155 -9.23 2.42 -2.47
N ARG A 156 -9.82 1.57 -3.31
CA ARG A 156 -10.46 1.95 -4.57
C ARG A 156 -11.54 3.02 -4.37
N ARG A 157 -12.39 2.87 -3.36
CA ARG A 157 -13.46 3.84 -3.01
C ARG A 157 -12.95 5.25 -2.69
N THR A 158 -11.67 5.41 -2.35
CA THR A 158 -11.09 6.72 -2.06
C THR A 158 -10.60 7.45 -3.31
N MET A 159 -10.46 6.74 -4.44
CA MET A 159 -9.84 7.26 -5.66
C MET A 159 -10.67 8.34 -6.35
N PRO A 160 -12.01 8.21 -6.51
CA PRO A 160 -12.82 9.28 -7.10
C PRO A 160 -12.67 10.61 -6.37
N ARG A 161 -12.60 10.60 -5.03
CA ARG A 161 -12.39 11.82 -4.23
C ARG A 161 -11.01 12.46 -4.48
N ARG A 162 -9.97 11.65 -4.73
CA ARG A 162 -8.59 12.13 -4.87
C ARG A 162 -8.25 12.57 -6.28
N PHE A 163 -8.80 11.86 -7.26
CA PHE A 163 -8.44 11.99 -8.66
C PHE A 163 -9.66 12.33 -9.54
N GLY A 164 -10.80 12.71 -8.95
CA GLY A 164 -12.01 13.05 -9.69
C GLY A 164 -11.79 14.15 -10.74
N GLU A 165 -10.94 15.13 -10.42
CA GLU A 165 -10.54 16.20 -11.34
C GLU A 165 -9.88 15.67 -12.63
N ARG A 166 -9.24 14.50 -12.57
CA ARG A 166 -8.66 13.83 -13.76
C ARG A 166 -9.73 13.40 -14.75
N ALA A 167 -10.99 13.23 -14.34
CA ALA A 167 -12.07 12.89 -15.26
C ALA A 167 -12.42 14.02 -16.25
N ARG A 168 -11.82 15.23 -16.12
CA ARG A 168 -11.89 16.29 -17.13
C ARG A 168 -10.89 16.09 -18.27
N ASP A 169 -9.84 15.30 -18.07
CA ASP A 169 -8.89 14.93 -19.11
C ASP A 169 -9.54 13.89 -20.05
N PRO A 170 -9.64 14.14 -21.38
CA PRO A 170 -10.36 13.25 -22.29
C PRO A 170 -9.80 11.83 -22.32
N ALA A 171 -8.47 11.66 -22.28
CA ALA A 171 -7.83 10.35 -22.32
C ALA A 171 -8.11 9.56 -21.04
N PHE A 172 -7.95 10.19 -19.87
CA PHE A 172 -8.27 9.57 -18.58
C PHE A 172 -9.75 9.20 -18.48
N ARG A 173 -10.65 10.09 -18.91
CA ARG A 173 -12.10 9.84 -18.92
C ARG A 173 -12.47 8.68 -19.83
N ALA A 174 -11.93 8.64 -21.04
CA ALA A 174 -12.19 7.56 -22.00
C ALA A 174 -11.77 6.21 -21.43
N ALA A 175 -10.57 6.12 -20.83
CA ALA A 175 -10.08 4.91 -20.20
C ALA A 175 -10.96 4.44 -19.01
N LEU A 176 -11.46 5.37 -18.19
CA LEU A 176 -12.40 5.04 -17.11
C LEU A 176 -13.75 4.51 -17.65
N VAL A 177 -14.28 5.12 -18.72
CA VAL A 177 -15.55 4.70 -19.33
C VAL A 177 -15.42 3.32 -20.00
N GLU A 178 -14.32 3.09 -20.73
CA GLU A 178 -14.01 1.79 -21.33
C GLU A 178 -13.98 0.67 -20.28
N HIS A 179 -13.42 0.95 -19.11
CA HIS A 179 -13.28 0.00 -18.01
C HIS A 179 -14.32 0.20 -16.90
N LEU A 180 -15.48 0.81 -17.20
CA LEU A 180 -16.44 1.24 -16.16
C LEU A 180 -16.90 0.12 -15.23
N ARG A 181 -17.03 -1.10 -15.75
CA ARG A 181 -17.38 -2.30 -14.95
C ARG A 181 -16.39 -2.56 -13.81
N LEU A 182 -15.12 -2.24 -14.00
CA LEU A 182 -14.06 -2.37 -13.00
C LEU A 182 -14.02 -1.16 -12.05
N HIS A 183 -14.58 -0.03 -12.49
CA HIS A 183 -14.51 1.28 -11.84
C HIS A 183 -15.89 1.82 -11.44
N ALA A 184 -16.81 0.97 -10.96
CA ALA A 184 -18.17 1.37 -10.57
C ALA A 184 -18.20 2.55 -9.57
N ASP A 185 -17.18 2.67 -8.71
CA ASP A 185 -17.03 3.78 -7.76
C ASP A 185 -16.90 5.16 -8.45
N TRP A 186 -16.67 5.21 -9.77
CA TRP A 186 -16.51 6.43 -10.57
C TRP A 186 -17.78 6.89 -11.29
N GLU A 187 -18.87 6.12 -11.27
CA GLU A 187 -20.09 6.45 -12.02
C GLU A 187 -20.62 7.85 -11.70
N ALA A 188 -20.65 8.25 -10.43
CA ALA A 188 -21.12 9.58 -10.01
C ALA A 188 -20.22 10.74 -10.47
N VAL A 189 -18.93 10.47 -10.70
CA VAL A 189 -17.99 11.46 -11.25
C VAL A 189 -18.12 11.55 -12.77
N LEU A 190 -18.32 10.40 -13.42
CA LEU A 190 -18.39 10.33 -14.88
C LEU A 190 -19.74 10.80 -15.42
N PHE A 191 -20.83 10.48 -14.73
CA PHE A 191 -22.20 10.70 -15.18
C PHE A 191 -23.05 11.34 -14.07
N PRO A 192 -22.69 12.57 -13.61
CA PRO A 192 -23.37 13.21 -12.49
C PRO A 192 -24.87 13.39 -12.71
N GLU A 193 -25.32 13.55 -13.95
CA GLU A 193 -26.74 13.65 -14.34
C GLU A 193 -27.58 12.43 -13.95
N ARG A 194 -26.97 11.24 -13.81
CA ARG A 194 -27.65 10.02 -13.38
C ARG A 194 -27.95 10.01 -11.88
N PHE A 195 -27.27 10.89 -11.13
CA PHE A 195 -27.35 11.01 -9.68
C PHE A 195 -27.91 12.35 -9.22
N ALA A 196 -28.10 13.31 -10.14
CA ALA A 196 -28.92 14.47 -9.90
C ALA A 196 -30.37 13.99 -9.68
N GLY A 197 -30.89 14.16 -8.47
CA GLY A 197 -32.33 14.07 -8.24
C GLY A 197 -33.07 15.03 -9.19
N PRO A 198 -34.39 14.86 -9.41
CA PRO A 198 -35.14 15.77 -10.26
C PRO A 198 -34.86 17.19 -9.79
N ALA A 199 -34.16 17.97 -10.63
CA ALA A 199 -33.93 19.37 -10.37
C ALA A 199 -35.31 19.97 -10.08
N ALA A 200 -35.46 20.62 -8.93
CA ALA A 200 -36.66 21.36 -8.61
C ALA A 200 -36.97 22.29 -9.79
N SER A 201 -37.91 21.87 -10.61
CA SER A 201 -38.50 22.66 -11.66
C SER A 201 -39.30 23.75 -10.96
N ALA A 202 -38.66 24.89 -10.65
CA ALA A 202 -39.30 26.19 -10.44
C ALA A 202 -38.28 27.26 -10.00
N SER A 203 -38.02 28.23 -10.87
CA SER A 203 -38.45 29.61 -10.63
C SER A 203 -38.40 30.37 -11.95
N ARG A 204 -39.58 30.52 -12.55
CA ARG A 204 -39.90 31.67 -13.41
C ARG A 204 -40.16 32.88 -12.53
#